data_AF-A0A7Y1YA08-F1
#
_entry.id   AF-A0A7Y1YA08-F1
#
_cell.length_a   1.000
_cell.length_b   1.000
_cell.length_c   1.000
_cell.angle_alpha   90.00
_cell.angle_beta   90.00
_cell.angle_gamma   90.00
#
_symmetry.space_group_name_H-M   'P 1'
#
loop_
_entity.id
_entity.type
_entity.pdbx_description
1 polymer ?
#
loop_
_entity_poly.entity_id
_entity_poly.type
_entity_poly.pdbx_seq_one_letter_code
_entity_poly.pdbx_strand_id
1 'polypeptide(L)'
;MRKLWIPLLGIGGAVGVIQSVFWEFARMRPDYQFIVTPWSIRGTDTVHGSIYVALGVLALAAFFLVMWEGSTKQLNSIAIVGVIIAGGTIIAAVFANDPYVFTPGPPVVGGSAILLGVALFRYLRGAVLPDIVDNSFIARTVVGFVTIGIVGFIVNALIGGDELTIDVWVGVLAILVGLGLLSIATEPRELAANRMLMFSTTIAAFAMALSSGAVRSTLIRLQEEGGFTAGLYKDTQVTSGHLIGVVAMFIVTIAAIMLWARRRDAIQTSARAARQRAAAEESAREIEEAIRRAAELQQQS
;
A
#
# COMPACT_ATOMS: atom_id res chain seq x y z
N MET A 1 16.77 -12.55 -20.35
CA MET A 1 16.54 -11.13 -20.00
C MET A 1 15.15 -10.82 -19.42
N ARG A 2 14.02 -11.32 -19.97
CA ARG A 2 12.66 -11.00 -19.47
C ARG A 2 12.41 -11.20 -17.96
N LYS A 3 13.11 -12.12 -17.28
CA LYS A 3 12.90 -12.44 -15.86
C LYS A 3 13.45 -11.40 -14.86
N LEU A 4 14.37 -10.52 -15.26
CA LEU A 4 15.09 -9.61 -14.35
C LEU A 4 14.54 -8.17 -14.32
N TRP A 5 13.65 -7.80 -15.23
CA TRP A 5 13.17 -6.41 -15.33
C TRP A 5 12.35 -5.94 -14.12
N ILE A 6 11.51 -6.80 -13.54
CA ILE A 6 10.71 -6.42 -12.34
C ILE A 6 11.63 -6.11 -11.14
N PRO A 7 12.61 -6.97 -10.78
CA PRO A 7 13.62 -6.63 -9.78
C PRO A 7 14.36 -5.33 -10.06
N LEU A 8 14.81 -5.13 -11.31
CA LEU A 8 15.55 -3.93 -11.71
C LEU A 8 14.71 -2.65 -11.58
N LEU A 9 13.42 -2.69 -11.94
CA LEU A 9 12.52 -1.55 -11.78
C LEU A 9 12.28 -1.23 -10.30
N GLY A 10 12.02 -2.23 -9.47
CA GLY A 10 11.76 -1.98 -8.04
C GLY A 10 12.98 -1.45 -7.30
N ILE A 11 14.14 -2.09 -7.50
CA ILE A 11 15.41 -1.65 -6.90
C ILE A 11 15.82 -0.29 -7.48
N GLY A 12 15.81 -0.16 -8.81
CA GLY A 12 16.19 1.08 -9.50
C GLY A 12 15.29 2.25 -9.15
N GLY A 13 13.98 2.03 -9.00
CA GLY A 13 13.04 3.03 -8.50
C GLY A 13 13.37 3.45 -7.07
N ALA A 14 13.59 2.50 -6.15
CA ALA A 14 13.90 2.84 -4.77
C ALA A 14 15.25 3.57 -4.63
N VAL A 15 16.27 3.15 -5.38
CA VAL A 15 17.55 3.86 -5.47
C VAL A 15 17.40 5.24 -6.10
N GLY A 16 16.54 5.40 -7.11
CA GLY A 16 16.22 6.69 -7.70
C GLY A 16 15.57 7.66 -6.71
N VAL A 17 14.69 7.16 -5.83
CA VAL A 17 14.13 7.95 -4.72
C VAL A 17 15.25 8.42 -3.78
N ILE A 18 16.15 7.52 -3.37
CA ILE A 18 17.28 7.87 -2.49
C ILE A 18 18.21 8.88 -3.15
N GLN A 19 18.57 8.65 -4.42
CA GLN A 19 19.50 9.49 -5.16
C GLN A 19 18.93 10.88 -5.46
N SER A 20 17.60 11.02 -5.50
CA SER A 20 16.93 12.28 -5.79
C SER A 20 17.40 13.44 -4.92
N VAL A 21 17.79 13.18 -3.66
CA VAL A 21 18.17 14.22 -2.69
C VAL A 21 19.44 14.98 -3.05
N PHE A 22 20.31 14.41 -3.89
CA PHE A 22 21.52 15.07 -4.37
C PHE A 22 21.23 16.17 -5.40
N TRP A 23 19.99 16.22 -5.91
CA TRP A 23 19.54 17.23 -6.84
C TRP A 23 18.78 18.35 -6.13
N GLU A 24 18.56 19.42 -6.88
CA GLU A 24 17.74 20.54 -6.45
C GLU A 24 16.27 20.13 -6.30
N PHE A 25 15.63 20.54 -5.21
CA PHE A 25 14.22 20.23 -4.91
C PHE A 25 13.29 21.40 -5.22
N ALA A 26 13.73 22.62 -4.91
CA ALA A 26 13.03 23.84 -5.28
C ALA A 26 14.00 24.98 -5.59
N ARG A 27 13.54 25.91 -6.42
CA ARG A 27 14.25 27.13 -6.80
C ARG A 27 13.33 28.32 -6.94
N MET A 28 13.93 29.50 -6.83
CA MET A 28 13.34 30.75 -7.29
C MET A 28 13.34 30.80 -8.83
N ARG A 29 12.37 31.52 -9.38
CA ARG A 29 12.38 31.90 -10.80
C ARG A 29 13.70 32.60 -11.14
N PRO A 30 14.24 32.40 -12.36
CA PRO A 30 15.52 32.99 -12.79
C PRO A 30 15.61 34.51 -12.59
N ASP A 31 14.48 35.21 -12.71
CA ASP A 31 14.39 36.67 -12.56
C ASP A 31 14.85 37.20 -11.18
N TYR A 32 14.91 36.34 -10.16
CA TYR A 32 15.25 36.71 -8.78
C TYR A 32 16.65 36.23 -8.33
N GLN A 33 17.47 35.70 -9.24
CA GLN A 33 18.73 35.01 -8.92
C GLN A 33 19.73 35.82 -8.07
N PHE A 34 19.69 37.16 -8.14
CA PHE A 34 20.61 38.05 -7.43
C PHE A 34 19.96 38.83 -6.28
N ILE A 35 18.65 38.67 -6.08
CA ILE A 35 17.85 39.48 -5.15
C ILE A 35 17.50 38.66 -3.89
N VAL A 36 17.37 37.34 -4.03
CA VAL A 36 16.85 36.45 -2.98
C VAL A 36 17.84 35.32 -2.70
N THR A 37 18.15 35.08 -1.41
CA THR A 37 19.05 34.01 -0.96
C THR A 37 18.38 33.22 0.18
N PRO A 38 18.46 31.88 0.21
CA PRO A 38 18.94 30.99 -0.85
C PRO A 38 18.04 31.02 -2.09
N TRP A 39 18.66 31.00 -3.28
CA TRP A 39 17.94 30.99 -4.57
C TRP A 39 17.42 29.59 -4.93
N SER A 40 18.04 28.53 -4.39
CA SER A 40 17.58 27.16 -4.50
C SER A 40 18.01 26.33 -3.29
N ILE A 41 17.34 25.18 -3.12
CA ILE A 41 17.64 24.22 -2.07
C ILE A 41 17.77 22.82 -2.67
N ARG A 42 18.76 22.07 -2.19
CA ARG A 42 18.90 20.65 -2.53
C ARG A 42 18.11 19.80 -1.55
N GLY A 43 17.82 18.56 -1.93
CA GLY A 43 17.14 17.62 -1.03
C GLY A 43 17.93 17.41 0.26
N THR A 44 19.26 17.30 0.19
CA THR A 44 20.15 17.12 1.36
C THR A 44 20.02 18.20 2.42
N ASP A 45 19.58 19.40 2.03
CA ASP A 45 19.52 20.56 2.90
C ASP A 45 18.15 20.68 3.57
N THR A 46 17.28 19.68 3.40
CA THR A 46 15.87 19.73 3.81
C THR A 46 15.43 18.47 4.57
N VAL A 47 14.45 18.66 5.46
CA VAL A 47 13.74 17.54 6.10
C VAL A 47 13.03 16.67 5.05
N HIS A 48 12.52 17.29 3.97
CA HIS A 48 11.89 16.57 2.86
C HIS A 48 12.84 15.56 2.19
N GLY A 49 14.12 15.91 2.00
CA GLY A 49 15.11 14.96 1.50
C GLY A 49 15.32 13.79 2.45
N SER A 50 15.36 14.03 3.77
CA SER A 50 15.47 12.96 4.77
C SER A 50 14.26 12.01 4.71
N ILE A 51 13.05 12.54 4.53
CA ILE A 51 11.84 11.74 4.32
C ILE A 51 11.96 10.91 3.03
N TYR A 52 12.45 11.47 1.93
CA TYR A 52 12.61 10.77 0.67
C TYR A 52 13.61 9.61 0.81
N VAL A 53 14.75 9.82 1.48
CA VAL A 53 15.71 8.75 1.76
C VAL A 53 15.06 7.66 2.61
N ALA A 54 14.37 8.02 3.69
CA ALA A 54 13.72 7.05 4.56
C ALA A 54 12.67 6.21 3.82
N LEU A 55 11.82 6.86 3.00
CA LEU A 55 10.84 6.18 2.14
C LEU A 55 11.53 5.29 1.10
N GLY A 56 12.60 5.76 0.47
CA GLY A 56 13.37 4.99 -0.52
C GLY A 56 14.03 3.75 0.10
N VAL A 57 14.62 3.89 1.29
CA VAL A 57 15.22 2.76 2.03
C VAL A 57 14.16 1.77 2.47
N LEU A 58 13.03 2.23 3.00
CA LEU A 58 11.92 1.35 3.38
C LEU A 58 11.34 0.63 2.16
N ALA A 59 11.13 1.35 1.06
CA ALA A 59 10.65 0.77 -0.20
C ALA A 59 11.63 -0.30 -0.72
N LEU A 60 12.94 -0.04 -0.67
CA LEU A 60 13.97 -0.99 -1.07
C LEU A 60 13.95 -2.25 -0.19
N ALA A 61 13.93 -2.08 1.13
CA ALA A 61 13.89 -3.20 2.09
C ALA A 61 12.61 -4.02 1.93
N ALA A 62 11.46 -3.36 1.86
CA ALA A 62 10.16 -4.00 1.63
C ALA A 62 10.15 -4.76 0.29
N PHE A 63 10.72 -4.18 -0.76
CA PHE A 63 10.79 -4.82 -2.06
C PHE A 63 11.66 -6.09 -2.03
N PHE A 64 12.81 -6.06 -1.36
CA PHE A 64 13.64 -7.26 -1.15
C PHE A 64 12.91 -8.34 -0.34
N LEU A 65 12.29 -7.95 0.78
CA LEU A 65 11.51 -8.87 1.62
C LEU A 65 10.37 -9.52 0.84
N VAL A 66 9.67 -8.74 0.02
CA VAL A 66 8.60 -9.27 -0.83
C VAL A 66 9.17 -10.11 -1.94
N MET A 67 10.31 -9.79 -2.56
CA MET A 67 10.88 -10.62 -3.62
C MET A 67 11.36 -11.99 -3.14
N TRP A 68 11.76 -12.11 -1.87
CA TRP A 68 12.20 -13.36 -1.28
C TRP A 68 11.15 -14.46 -1.45
N GLU A 69 11.57 -15.67 -1.84
CA GLU A 69 10.68 -16.81 -2.06
C GLU A 69 9.90 -17.18 -0.79
N GLY A 70 10.51 -17.00 0.39
CA GLY A 70 9.86 -17.24 1.67
C GLY A 70 8.65 -16.34 1.94
N SER A 71 8.48 -15.23 1.23
CA SER A 71 7.35 -14.30 1.40
C SER A 71 5.99 -14.89 0.97
N THR A 72 5.98 -15.97 0.19
CA THR A 72 4.72 -16.64 -0.20
C THR A 72 4.15 -17.50 0.92
N LYS A 73 4.93 -17.82 1.98
CA LYS A 73 4.39 -18.47 3.18
C LYS A 73 3.50 -17.50 3.94
N GLN A 74 2.32 -17.95 4.36
CA GLN A 74 1.31 -17.09 5.01
C GLN A 74 1.88 -16.30 6.21
N LEU A 75 2.60 -16.96 7.12
CA LEU A 75 3.18 -16.30 8.30
C LEU A 75 4.22 -15.23 7.93
N ASN A 76 5.09 -15.54 6.97
CA ASN A 76 6.10 -14.59 6.50
C ASN A 76 5.45 -13.41 5.78
N SER A 77 4.40 -13.66 4.99
CA SER A 77 3.64 -12.61 4.30
C SER A 77 3.03 -11.63 5.32
N ILE A 78 2.42 -12.14 6.39
CA ILE A 78 1.88 -11.33 7.49
C ILE A 78 3.00 -10.57 8.22
N ALA A 79 4.12 -11.22 8.51
CA ALA A 79 5.25 -10.56 9.15
C ALA A 79 5.80 -9.38 8.32
N ILE A 80 5.92 -9.57 7.00
CA ILE A 80 6.36 -8.51 6.07
C ILE A 80 5.36 -7.35 6.04
N VAL A 81 4.04 -7.63 6.07
CA VAL A 81 3.02 -6.58 6.23
C VAL A 81 3.27 -5.77 7.50
N GLY A 82 3.53 -6.45 8.63
CA GLY A 82 3.87 -5.81 9.90
C GLY A 82 5.11 -4.91 9.81
N VAL A 83 6.18 -5.37 9.12
CA VAL A 83 7.39 -4.58 8.89
C VAL A 83 7.10 -3.32 8.07
N ILE A 84 6.28 -3.42 7.02
CA ILE A 84 5.91 -2.25 6.20
C ILE A 84 5.10 -1.23 7.02
N ILE A 85 4.14 -1.72 7.82
CA ILE A 85 3.34 -0.86 8.72
C ILE A 85 4.27 -0.15 9.71
N ALA A 86 5.10 -0.90 10.43
CA ALA A 86 5.99 -0.35 11.44
C ALA A 86 6.97 0.66 10.82
N GLY A 87 7.59 0.33 9.68
CA GLY A 87 8.50 1.23 8.98
C GLY A 87 7.82 2.53 8.56
N GLY A 88 6.63 2.45 7.94
CA GLY A 88 5.88 3.63 7.52
C GLY A 88 5.44 4.51 8.70
N THR A 89 4.99 3.88 9.80
CA THR A 89 4.63 4.58 11.03
C THR A 89 5.83 5.24 11.70
N ILE A 90 6.99 4.58 11.75
CA ILE A 90 8.23 5.17 12.32
C ILE A 90 8.64 6.41 11.52
N ILE A 91 8.59 6.35 10.18
CA ILE A 91 8.88 7.53 9.35
C ILE A 91 7.92 8.68 9.70
N ALA A 92 6.62 8.41 9.81
CA ALA A 92 5.65 9.42 10.20
C ALA A 92 5.89 9.95 11.62
N ALA A 93 6.21 9.10 12.60
CA ALA A 93 6.48 9.51 13.97
C ALA A 93 7.74 10.38 14.10
N VAL A 94 8.77 10.11 13.29
CA VAL A 94 10.02 10.89 13.30
C VAL A 94 9.85 12.24 12.61
N PHE A 95 9.10 12.29 11.50
CA PHE A 95 9.07 13.47 10.62
C PHE A 95 7.74 14.25 10.65
N ALA A 96 6.69 13.71 11.27
CA ALA A 96 5.35 14.30 11.35
C ALA A 96 4.75 14.03 12.74
N ASN A 97 5.42 14.53 13.79
CA ASN A 97 4.97 14.40 15.17
C ASN A 97 4.11 15.57 15.65
N ASP A 98 3.72 16.46 14.74
CA ASP A 98 2.87 17.59 15.08
C ASP A 98 1.42 17.13 15.24
N PRO A 99 0.73 17.55 16.32
CA PRO A 99 -0.68 17.27 16.49
C PRO A 99 -1.46 18.01 15.41
N TYR A 100 -2.32 17.28 14.70
CA TYR A 100 -3.21 17.81 13.69
C TYR A 100 -4.63 17.80 14.22
N VAL A 101 -5.22 18.99 14.35
CA VAL A 101 -6.64 19.15 14.67
C VAL A 101 -7.42 19.02 13.37
N PHE A 102 -8.31 18.03 13.30
CA PHE A 102 -9.17 17.86 12.16
C PHE A 102 -10.56 17.41 12.59
N THR A 103 -11.56 17.94 11.91
CA THR A 103 -12.94 17.45 12.03
C THR A 103 -13.15 16.42 10.93
N PRO A 104 -13.38 15.13 11.26
CA PRO A 104 -13.57 14.10 10.25
C PRO A 104 -14.86 14.35 9.46
N GLY A 105 -14.69 14.88 8.26
CA GLY A 105 -15.81 15.06 7.34
C GLY A 105 -16.35 13.72 6.81
N PRO A 106 -17.51 13.74 6.15
CA PRO A 106 -18.12 12.55 5.54
C PRO A 106 -17.16 11.69 4.69
N PRO A 107 -16.19 12.26 3.93
CA PRO A 107 -15.23 11.45 3.17
C PRO A 107 -14.30 10.60 4.04
N VAL A 108 -13.84 11.11 5.18
CA VAL A 108 -12.91 10.38 6.07
C VAL A 108 -13.63 9.27 6.80
N VAL A 109 -14.82 9.59 7.35
CA VAL A 109 -15.70 8.63 8.01
C VAL A 109 -16.12 7.53 7.04
N GLY A 110 -16.62 7.91 5.85
CA GLY A 110 -17.05 6.97 4.82
C GLY A 110 -15.90 6.12 4.27
N GLY A 111 -14.73 6.72 4.01
CA GLY A 111 -13.55 5.99 3.53
C GLY A 111 -13.06 4.94 4.53
N SER A 112 -12.98 5.32 5.81
CA SER A 112 -12.59 4.41 6.91
C SER A 112 -13.61 3.28 7.08
N ALA A 113 -14.91 3.61 7.02
CA ALA A 113 -16.00 2.63 7.10
C ALA A 113 -15.95 1.61 5.97
N ILE A 114 -15.74 2.06 4.72
CA ILE A 114 -15.61 1.18 3.56
C ILE A 114 -14.39 0.29 3.71
N LEU A 115 -13.24 0.86 4.08
CA LEU A 115 -11.99 0.10 4.17
C LEU A 115 -12.08 -1.00 5.24
N LEU A 116 -12.53 -0.65 6.45
CA LEU A 116 -12.69 -1.59 7.55
C LEU A 116 -13.84 -2.56 7.29
N GLY A 117 -14.95 -2.08 6.74
CA GLY A 117 -16.13 -2.87 6.42
C GLY A 117 -15.84 -3.91 5.34
N VAL A 118 -15.09 -3.56 4.29
CA VAL A 118 -14.65 -4.51 3.26
C VAL A 118 -13.67 -5.53 3.83
N ALA A 119 -12.72 -5.10 4.68
CA ALA A 119 -11.79 -6.02 5.33
C ALA A 119 -12.53 -7.04 6.21
N LEU A 120 -13.44 -6.56 7.07
CA LEU A 120 -14.27 -7.42 7.93
C LEU A 120 -15.18 -8.31 7.10
N PHE A 121 -15.85 -7.79 6.07
CA PHE A 121 -16.70 -8.58 5.20
C PHE A 121 -15.93 -9.73 4.53
N ARG A 122 -14.71 -9.46 4.04
CA ARG A 122 -13.86 -10.50 3.44
C ARG A 122 -13.43 -11.54 4.46
N TYR A 123 -13.12 -11.12 5.68
CA TYR A 123 -12.82 -12.04 6.77
C TYR A 123 -14.03 -12.92 7.12
N LEU A 124 -15.21 -12.32 7.31
CA LEU A 124 -16.45 -13.04 7.59
C LEU A 124 -16.77 -14.04 6.49
N ARG A 125 -16.67 -13.64 5.23
CA ARG A 125 -16.87 -14.52 4.07
C ARG A 125 -15.91 -15.71 4.07
N GLY A 126 -14.63 -15.49 4.32
CA GLY A 126 -13.62 -16.54 4.19
C GLY A 126 -13.46 -17.44 5.42
N ALA A 127 -13.80 -16.97 6.62
CA ALA A 127 -13.50 -17.68 7.87
C ALA A 127 -14.73 -18.05 8.71
N VAL A 128 -15.84 -17.30 8.60
CA VAL A 128 -16.95 -17.42 9.57
C VAL A 128 -18.23 -17.91 8.90
N LEU A 129 -18.56 -17.36 7.73
CA LEU A 129 -19.83 -17.61 7.03
C LEU A 129 -19.62 -18.03 5.56
N PRO A 130 -18.69 -18.95 5.23
CA PRO A 130 -18.45 -19.33 3.84
C PRO A 130 -19.70 -19.91 3.18
N ASP A 131 -20.39 -20.83 3.87
CA ASP A 131 -21.55 -21.55 3.32
C ASP A 131 -22.77 -20.63 3.06
N ILE A 132 -22.88 -19.54 3.83
CA ILE A 132 -23.99 -18.59 3.68
C ILE A 132 -23.67 -17.59 2.56
N VAL A 133 -22.43 -17.09 2.51
CA VAL A 133 -22.04 -15.98 1.62
C VAL A 133 -21.66 -16.46 0.21
N ASP A 134 -21.17 -17.68 0.07
CA ASP A 134 -20.76 -18.20 -1.24
C ASP A 134 -21.92 -18.79 -2.05
N ASN A 135 -22.97 -19.27 -1.38
CA ASN A 135 -24.12 -19.92 -2.03
C ASN A 135 -25.13 -18.95 -2.68
N SER A 136 -25.12 -17.66 -2.34
CA SER A 136 -26.09 -16.70 -2.89
C SER A 136 -25.51 -15.31 -3.09
N PHE A 137 -25.73 -14.73 -4.28
CA PHE A 137 -25.42 -13.34 -4.58
C PHE A 137 -26.17 -12.37 -3.64
N ILE A 138 -27.41 -12.70 -3.26
CA ILE A 138 -28.23 -11.89 -2.36
C ILE A 138 -27.62 -11.93 -0.96
N ALA A 139 -27.29 -13.12 -0.44
CA ALA A 139 -26.65 -13.25 0.87
C ALA A 139 -25.30 -12.49 0.90
N ARG A 140 -24.51 -12.57 -0.17
CA ARG A 140 -23.26 -11.81 -0.31
C ARG A 140 -23.47 -10.30 -0.25
N THR A 141 -24.48 -9.80 -0.97
CA THR A 141 -24.78 -8.37 -1.03
C THR A 141 -25.34 -7.87 0.30
N VAL A 142 -26.25 -8.62 0.92
CA VAL A 142 -26.86 -8.28 2.22
C VAL A 142 -25.80 -8.29 3.31
N VAL A 143 -25.02 -9.37 3.45
CA VAL A 143 -23.96 -9.46 4.46
C VAL A 143 -22.91 -8.39 4.23
N GLY A 144 -22.54 -8.10 2.98
CA GLY A 144 -21.62 -7.00 2.64
C GLY A 144 -22.15 -5.64 3.05
N PHE A 145 -23.40 -5.33 2.69
CA PHE A 145 -24.03 -4.05 2.99
C PHE A 145 -24.25 -3.86 4.50
N VAL A 146 -24.70 -4.91 5.20
CA VAL A 146 -24.88 -4.90 6.66
C VAL A 146 -23.53 -4.73 7.36
N THR A 147 -22.49 -5.44 6.93
CA THR A 147 -21.16 -5.31 7.54
C THR A 147 -20.60 -3.91 7.37
N ILE A 148 -20.64 -3.36 6.15
CA ILE A 148 -20.17 -1.99 5.88
C ILE A 148 -21.03 -0.97 6.62
N GLY A 149 -22.36 -1.18 6.68
CA GLY A 149 -23.29 -0.31 7.39
C GLY A 149 -23.05 -0.29 8.90
N ILE A 150 -22.86 -1.45 9.54
CA ILE A 150 -22.53 -1.56 10.97
C ILE A 150 -21.18 -0.91 11.26
N VAL A 151 -20.16 -1.21 10.47
CA VAL A 151 -18.84 -0.59 10.63
C VAL A 151 -18.91 0.92 10.41
N GLY A 152 -19.68 1.38 9.43
CA GLY A 152 -19.90 2.80 9.17
C GLY A 152 -20.63 3.50 10.30
N PHE A 153 -21.63 2.85 10.90
CA PHE A 153 -22.30 3.36 12.10
C PHE A 153 -21.32 3.49 13.27
N ILE A 154 -20.50 2.47 13.52
CA ILE A 154 -19.51 2.47 14.60
C ILE A 154 -18.46 3.56 14.37
N VAL A 155 -17.89 3.65 13.16
CA VAL A 155 -16.89 4.69 12.83
C VAL A 155 -17.50 6.07 12.97
N ASN A 156 -18.69 6.31 12.44
CA ASN A 156 -19.36 7.60 12.58
C ASN A 156 -19.68 7.95 14.04
N ALA A 157 -20.07 6.97 14.86
CA ALA A 157 -20.31 7.20 16.28
C ALA A 157 -19.02 7.48 17.07
N LEU A 158 -17.88 6.94 16.63
CA LEU A 158 -16.59 7.11 17.32
C LEU A 158 -15.85 8.38 16.94
N ILE A 159 -15.97 8.82 15.68
CA ILE A 159 -15.16 9.93 15.15
C ILE A 159 -15.97 10.95 14.33
N GLY A 160 -17.28 10.78 14.17
CA GLY A 160 -18.09 11.69 13.36
C GLY A 160 -18.47 12.95 14.11
N GLY A 161 -18.17 14.11 13.53
CA GLY A 161 -18.71 15.40 13.97
C GLY A 161 -17.90 16.16 15.03
N ASP A 162 -17.01 15.49 15.75
CA ASP A 162 -16.17 16.11 16.77
C ASP A 162 -14.79 16.52 16.22
N GLU A 163 -14.22 17.60 16.77
CA GLU A 163 -12.82 17.94 16.53
C GLU A 163 -11.92 16.88 17.17
N LEU A 164 -11.14 16.20 16.33
CA LEU A 164 -10.15 15.23 16.77
C LEU A 164 -8.77 15.86 16.66
N THR A 165 -8.08 15.93 17.80
CA THR A 165 -6.66 16.20 17.83
C THR A 165 -5.94 14.86 17.83
N ILE A 166 -5.28 14.53 16.71
CA ILE A 166 -4.46 13.32 16.60
C ILE A 166 -3.08 13.68 16.08
N ASP A 167 -2.07 12.98 16.58
CA ASP A 167 -0.75 13.08 15.97
C ASP A 167 -0.80 12.45 14.57
N VAL A 168 -0.14 13.08 13.59
CA VAL A 168 -0.18 12.62 12.19
C VAL A 168 0.30 11.16 12.07
N TRP A 169 1.28 10.74 12.88
CA TRP A 169 1.76 9.36 12.88
C TRP A 169 0.70 8.34 13.30
N VAL A 170 -0.24 8.70 14.18
CA VAL A 170 -1.37 7.85 14.57
C VAL A 170 -2.32 7.67 13.39
N GLY A 171 -2.58 8.74 12.64
CA GLY A 171 -3.35 8.68 11.40
C GLY A 171 -2.71 7.77 10.35
N VAL A 172 -1.40 7.90 10.14
CA VAL A 172 -0.63 7.03 9.23
C VAL A 172 -0.69 5.57 9.69
N LEU A 173 -0.51 5.30 10.98
CA LEU A 173 -0.63 3.96 11.55
C LEU A 173 -2.02 3.37 11.27
N ALA A 174 -3.09 4.12 11.53
CA ALA A 174 -4.46 3.65 11.31
C ALA A 174 -4.71 3.28 9.83
N ILE A 175 -4.25 4.12 8.89
CA ILE A 175 -4.37 3.85 7.46
C ILE A 175 -3.58 2.60 7.06
N LEU A 176 -2.33 2.48 7.50
CA LEU A 176 -1.46 1.34 7.15
C LEU A 176 -1.96 0.04 7.78
N VAL A 177 -2.46 0.07 9.02
CA VAL A 177 -3.09 -1.08 9.67
C VAL A 177 -4.34 -1.49 8.90
N GLY A 178 -5.21 -0.54 8.55
CA GLY A 178 -6.39 -0.82 7.74
C GLY A 178 -6.05 -1.50 6.41
N LEU A 179 -5.06 -0.98 5.68
CA LEU A 179 -4.58 -1.58 4.43
C LEU A 179 -3.91 -2.94 4.64
N GLY A 180 -3.19 -3.13 5.75
CA GLY A 180 -2.61 -4.40 6.13
C GLY A 180 -3.69 -5.45 6.39
N LEU A 181 -4.72 -5.11 7.16
CA LEU A 181 -5.88 -5.97 7.42
C LEU A 181 -6.59 -6.31 6.12
N LEU A 182 -6.85 -5.33 5.25
CA LEU A 182 -7.44 -5.58 3.93
C LEU A 182 -6.56 -6.53 3.09
N SER A 183 -5.25 -6.34 3.12
CA SER A 183 -4.28 -7.15 2.40
C SER A 183 -4.28 -8.61 2.88
N ILE A 184 -4.41 -8.82 4.19
CA ILE A 184 -4.45 -10.14 4.84
C ILE A 184 -5.82 -10.82 4.66
N ALA A 185 -6.91 -10.07 4.80
CA ALA A 185 -8.28 -10.58 4.67
C ALA A 185 -8.63 -11.01 3.24
N THR A 186 -7.85 -10.58 2.24
CA THR A 186 -8.10 -10.91 0.84
C THR A 186 -7.41 -12.22 0.44
N GLU A 187 -8.15 -13.13 -0.18
CA GLU A 187 -7.58 -14.37 -0.71
C GLU A 187 -6.89 -14.19 -2.08
N PRO A 188 -5.79 -14.94 -2.36
CA PRO A 188 -5.05 -15.81 -1.44
C PRO A 188 -4.23 -14.99 -0.42
N ARG A 189 -4.13 -15.48 0.83
CA ARG A 189 -3.45 -14.78 1.94
C ARG A 189 -1.94 -14.68 1.75
N GLU A 190 -1.35 -15.61 1.01
CA GLU A 190 0.06 -15.63 0.60
C GLU A 190 0.48 -14.33 -0.12
N LEU A 191 -0.45 -13.66 -0.79
CA LEU A 191 -0.20 -12.41 -1.51
C LEU A 191 -0.31 -11.15 -0.65
N ALA A 192 -0.57 -11.25 0.66
CA ALA A 192 -0.78 -10.09 1.54
C ALA A 192 0.40 -9.11 1.49
N ALA A 193 1.64 -9.59 1.60
CA ALA A 193 2.84 -8.75 1.51
C ALA A 193 2.96 -8.02 0.17
N ASN A 194 2.60 -8.68 -0.94
CA ASN A 194 2.62 -8.05 -2.28
C ASN A 194 1.55 -6.94 -2.38
N ARG A 195 0.35 -7.17 -1.82
CA ARG A 195 -0.71 -6.14 -1.78
C ARG A 195 -0.32 -4.96 -0.91
N MET A 196 0.25 -5.22 0.26
CA MET A 196 0.71 -4.16 1.15
C MET A 196 1.82 -3.33 0.52
N LEU A 197 2.78 -3.96 -0.17
CA LEU A 197 3.79 -3.25 -0.93
C LEU A 197 3.15 -2.34 -1.99
N MET A 198 2.21 -2.85 -2.80
CA MET A 198 1.50 -2.02 -3.79
C MET A 198 0.80 -0.83 -3.15
N PHE A 199 0.02 -1.04 -2.08
CA PHE A 199 -0.74 0.04 -1.45
C PHE A 199 0.17 1.07 -0.80
N SER A 200 1.17 0.63 -0.03
CA SER A 200 2.12 1.52 0.66
C SER A 200 2.94 2.35 -0.32
N THR A 201 3.48 1.77 -1.40
CA THR A 201 4.26 2.53 -2.39
C THR A 201 3.38 3.47 -3.19
N THR A 202 2.12 3.10 -3.46
CA THR A 202 1.14 3.99 -4.12
C THR A 202 0.87 5.22 -3.26
N ILE A 203 0.57 5.01 -1.97
CA ILE A 203 0.35 6.12 -1.03
C ILE A 203 1.59 6.98 -0.90
N ALA A 204 2.78 6.37 -0.78
CA ALA A 204 4.03 7.11 -0.72
C ALA A 204 4.26 7.95 -1.98
N ALA A 205 3.99 7.40 -3.18
CA ALA A 205 4.10 8.14 -4.44
C ALA A 205 3.16 9.36 -4.48
N PHE A 206 1.90 9.20 -4.05
CA PHE A 206 0.95 10.31 -3.97
C PHE A 206 1.34 11.34 -2.91
N ALA A 207 1.75 10.90 -1.72
CA ALA A 207 2.21 11.80 -0.66
C ALA A 207 3.40 12.64 -1.13
N MET A 208 4.37 12.01 -1.81
CA MET A 208 5.50 12.70 -2.41
C MET A 208 5.04 13.68 -3.50
N ALA A 209 4.19 13.27 -4.43
CA ALA A 209 3.69 14.14 -5.50
C ALA A 209 2.94 15.38 -4.96
N LEU A 210 2.14 15.19 -3.91
CA LEU A 210 1.38 16.26 -3.27
C LEU A 210 2.25 17.14 -2.36
N SER A 211 3.47 16.70 -1.98
CA SER A 211 4.40 17.49 -1.15
C SER A 211 5.08 18.64 -1.89
N SER A 212 4.84 18.82 -3.20
CA SER A 212 5.41 19.90 -4.01
C SER A 212 5.21 21.30 -3.39
N GLY A 213 4.05 21.56 -2.78
CA GLY A 213 3.79 22.82 -2.09
C GLY A 213 4.60 23.01 -0.81
N ALA A 214 4.80 21.93 -0.04
CA ALA A 214 5.58 21.95 1.19
C ALA A 214 7.10 22.14 0.92
N VAL A 215 7.60 21.59 -0.19
CA VAL A 215 8.99 21.82 -0.63
C VAL A 215 9.21 23.28 -0.99
N ARG A 216 8.25 23.92 -1.66
CA ARG A 216 8.31 25.35 -2.01
C ARG A 216 8.23 26.25 -0.79
N SER A 217 7.33 25.95 0.15
CA SER A 217 7.23 26.73 1.40
C SER A 217 8.49 26.59 2.26
N THR A 218 9.18 25.44 2.21
CA THR A 218 10.47 25.25 2.88
C THR A 218 11.53 26.22 2.34
N LEU A 219 11.60 26.44 1.02
CA LEU A 219 12.52 27.41 0.43
C LEU A 219 12.24 28.84 0.93
N ILE A 220 10.96 29.23 0.96
CA ILE A 220 10.54 30.56 1.43
C ILE A 220 10.90 30.75 2.89
N ARG A 221 10.57 29.76 3.74
CA ARG A 221 10.89 29.79 5.17
C ARG A 221 12.41 29.96 5.40
N LEU A 222 13.25 29.26 4.64
CA LEU A 222 14.70 29.40 4.75
C LEU A 222 15.21 30.79 4.32
N GLN A 223 14.52 31.45 3.39
CA GLN A 223 14.82 32.84 3.00
C GLN A 223 14.46 33.82 4.12
N GLU A 224 13.28 33.64 4.74
CA GLU A 224 12.81 34.43 5.87
C GLU A 224 13.72 34.27 7.10
N GLU A 225 14.05 33.03 7.46
CA GLU A 225 14.96 32.71 8.57
C GLU A 225 16.38 33.23 8.34
N GLY A 226 16.81 33.31 7.09
CA GLY A 226 18.10 33.87 6.70
C GLY A 226 18.18 35.40 6.73
N GLY A 227 17.08 36.11 7.02
CA GLY A 227 17.02 37.57 7.02
C GLY A 227 17.08 38.20 5.64
N PHE A 228 16.79 37.43 4.58
CA PHE A 228 16.79 37.90 3.21
C PHE A 228 15.38 38.33 2.77
N THR A 229 15.29 39.08 1.68
CA THR A 229 14.01 39.35 1.02
C THR A 229 13.41 38.03 0.54
N ALA A 230 12.35 37.56 1.21
CA ALA A 230 11.68 36.33 0.83
C ALA A 230 10.91 36.48 -0.49
N GLY A 231 10.99 35.47 -1.34
CA GLY A 231 10.21 35.40 -2.57
C GLY A 231 8.74 35.10 -2.30
N LEU A 232 7.85 35.52 -3.19
CA LEU A 232 6.45 35.11 -3.11
C LEU A 232 6.29 33.65 -3.53
N TYR A 233 5.28 32.98 -2.98
CA TYR A 233 5.01 31.57 -3.31
C TYR A 233 4.89 31.33 -4.82
N LYS A 234 4.29 32.24 -5.59
CA LYS A 234 4.16 32.14 -7.07
C LYS A 234 5.50 32.12 -7.83
N ASP A 235 6.57 32.61 -7.18
CA ASP A 235 7.90 32.79 -7.75
C ASP A 235 8.86 31.65 -7.38
N THR A 236 8.39 30.68 -6.60
CA THR A 236 9.09 29.41 -6.35
C THR A 236 8.61 28.33 -7.31
N GLN A 237 9.51 27.43 -7.68
CA GLN A 237 9.26 26.29 -8.56
C GLN A 237 9.87 25.03 -7.97
N VAL A 238 9.20 23.90 -8.15
CA VAL A 238 9.74 22.57 -7.87
C VAL A 238 10.61 22.14 -9.04
N THR A 239 11.70 21.44 -8.74
CA THR A 239 12.74 21.13 -9.73
C THR A 239 12.99 19.63 -9.87
N SER A 240 14.06 19.28 -10.60
CA SER A 240 14.32 17.92 -11.06
C SER A 240 14.45 16.92 -9.93
N GLY A 241 15.04 17.26 -8.79
CA GLY A 241 15.21 16.33 -7.67
C GLY A 241 13.89 15.82 -7.12
N HIS A 242 12.94 16.73 -6.85
CA HIS A 242 11.61 16.32 -6.40
C HIS A 242 10.90 15.45 -7.46
N LEU A 243 10.95 15.87 -8.74
CA LEU A 243 10.32 15.12 -9.84
C LEU A 243 10.94 13.73 -10.04
N ILE A 244 12.27 13.61 -9.95
CA ILE A 244 12.99 12.34 -9.99
C ILE A 244 12.50 11.45 -8.85
N GLY A 245 12.44 11.97 -7.62
CA GLY A 245 11.97 11.20 -6.46
C GLY A 245 10.53 10.70 -6.65
N VAL A 246 9.63 11.56 -7.11
CA VAL A 246 8.21 11.19 -7.37
C VAL A 246 8.12 10.12 -8.46
N VAL A 247 8.74 10.34 -9.62
CA VAL A 247 8.73 9.39 -10.75
C VAL A 247 9.34 8.06 -10.32
N ALA A 248 10.44 8.10 -9.59
CA ALA A 248 11.11 6.89 -9.10
C ALA A 248 10.22 6.08 -8.14
N MET A 249 9.45 6.74 -7.26
CA MET A 249 8.48 6.05 -6.40
C MET A 249 7.29 5.46 -7.18
N PHE A 250 6.85 6.12 -8.25
CA PHE A 250 5.88 5.54 -9.18
C PHE A 250 6.44 4.31 -9.90
N ILE A 251 7.72 4.31 -10.26
CA ILE A 251 8.40 3.13 -10.83
C ILE A 251 8.40 1.97 -9.82
N VAL A 252 8.68 2.23 -8.53
CA VAL A 252 8.56 1.19 -7.48
C VAL A 252 7.14 0.63 -7.42
N THR A 253 6.13 1.51 -7.49
CA THR A 253 4.72 1.11 -7.47
C THR A 253 4.37 0.22 -8.66
N ILE A 254 4.80 0.59 -9.87
CA ILE A 254 4.61 -0.23 -11.07
C ILE A 254 5.30 -1.60 -10.89
N ALA A 255 6.53 -1.62 -10.36
CA ALA A 255 7.24 -2.86 -10.10
C ALA A 255 6.51 -3.75 -9.08
N ALA A 256 5.94 -3.17 -8.03
CA ALA A 256 5.13 -3.88 -7.04
C ALA A 256 3.86 -4.48 -7.67
N ILE A 257 3.18 -3.74 -8.55
CA ILE A 257 2.00 -4.22 -9.29
C ILE A 257 2.38 -5.39 -10.21
N MET A 258 3.46 -5.25 -10.96
CA MET A 258 3.95 -6.32 -11.85
C MET A 258 4.36 -7.58 -11.07
N LEU A 259 5.01 -7.41 -9.92
CA LEU A 259 5.40 -8.52 -9.05
C LEU A 259 4.17 -9.25 -8.49
N TRP A 260 3.17 -8.50 -8.02
CA TRP A 260 1.91 -9.05 -7.57
C TRP A 260 1.19 -9.82 -8.68
N ALA A 261 1.04 -9.22 -9.87
CA ALA A 261 0.36 -9.85 -11.01
C ALA A 261 1.02 -11.18 -11.38
N ARG A 262 2.36 -11.19 -11.53
CA ARG A 262 3.12 -12.41 -11.83
C ARG A 262 2.92 -13.51 -10.77
N ARG A 263 2.91 -13.15 -9.49
CA ARG A 263 2.73 -14.13 -8.40
C ARG A 263 1.30 -14.63 -8.30
N ARG A 264 0.32 -13.74 -8.50
CA ARG A 264 -1.09 -14.12 -8.59
C ARG A 264 -1.29 -15.17 -9.68
N ASP A 265 -0.76 -14.94 -10.87
CA ASP A 265 -0.92 -15.86 -11.99
C ASP A 265 -0.26 -17.23 -11.73
N ALA A 266 0.91 -17.23 -11.08
CA ALA A 266 1.58 -18.47 -10.67
C ALA A 266 0.74 -19.27 -9.66
N ILE A 267 0.20 -18.61 -8.62
CA ILE A 267 -0.64 -19.26 -7.60
C ILE A 267 -1.97 -19.73 -8.19
N GLN A 268 -2.59 -18.95 -9.08
CA GLN A 268 -3.83 -19.36 -9.72
C GLN A 268 -3.62 -20.57 -10.63
N THR A 269 -2.50 -20.63 -11.35
CA THR A 269 -2.15 -21.78 -12.19
C THR A 269 -1.92 -23.05 -11.34
N SER A 270 -1.17 -22.96 -10.24
CA SER A 270 -0.95 -24.11 -9.35
C SER A 270 -2.24 -24.58 -8.67
N ALA A 271 -3.10 -23.67 -8.22
CA ALA A 271 -4.40 -23.98 -7.63
C ALA A 271 -5.37 -24.62 -8.62
N ARG A 272 -5.31 -24.28 -9.91
CA ARG A 272 -6.09 -24.95 -10.96
C ARG A 272 -5.58 -26.37 -11.20
N ALA A 273 -4.27 -26.54 -11.31
CA ALA A 273 -3.66 -27.86 -11.49
C ALA A 273 -3.96 -28.81 -10.29
N ALA A 274 -3.92 -28.29 -9.06
CA ALA A 274 -4.28 -29.06 -7.87
C ALA A 274 -5.75 -29.52 -7.90
N ARG A 275 -6.67 -28.63 -8.27
CA ARG A 275 -8.10 -28.98 -8.41
C ARG A 275 -8.35 -30.02 -9.50
N GLN A 276 -7.64 -29.94 -10.62
CA GLN A 276 -7.75 -30.95 -11.69
C GLN A 276 -7.25 -32.33 -11.23
N ARG A 277 -6.18 -32.39 -10.42
CA ARG A 277 -5.70 -33.65 -9.85
C ARG A 277 -6.69 -34.23 -8.84
N ALA A 278 -7.21 -33.41 -7.93
CA ALA A 278 -8.21 -33.85 -6.97
C ALA A 278 -9.47 -34.39 -7.65
N ALA A 279 -9.97 -33.69 -8.68
CA ALA A 279 -11.11 -34.16 -9.47
C ALA A 279 -10.81 -35.46 -10.22
N ALA A 280 -9.60 -35.63 -10.76
CA ALA A 280 -9.20 -36.87 -11.42
C ALA A 280 -9.09 -38.04 -10.44
N GLU A 281 -8.58 -37.81 -9.23
CA GLU A 281 -8.52 -38.81 -8.15
C GLU A 281 -9.93 -39.20 -7.68
N GLU A 282 -10.85 -38.25 -7.56
CA GLU A 282 -12.24 -38.48 -7.19
C GLU A 282 -12.97 -39.30 -8.28
N SER A 283 -12.85 -38.91 -9.55
CA SER A 283 -13.40 -39.69 -10.67
C SER A 283 -12.81 -41.11 -10.75
N ALA A 284 -11.52 -41.27 -10.46
CA ALA A 284 -10.90 -42.61 -10.44
C ALA A 284 -11.49 -43.50 -9.33
N ARG A 285 -11.73 -42.94 -8.13
CA ARG A 285 -12.39 -43.66 -7.03
C ARG A 285 -13.83 -44.03 -7.36
N GLU A 286 -14.59 -43.12 -7.96
CA GLU A 286 -15.98 -43.38 -8.39
C GLU A 286 -16.06 -44.51 -9.43
N ILE A 287 -15.11 -44.56 -10.38
CA ILE A 287 -15.01 -45.64 -11.37
C ILE A 287 -14.68 -46.98 -10.69
N GLU A 288 -13.72 -46.99 -9.76
CA GLU A 288 -13.35 -48.21 -9.03
C GLU A 288 -14.52 -48.75 -8.20
N GLU A 289 -15.27 -47.86 -7.52
CA GLU A 289 -16.49 -48.23 -6.81
C GLU A 289 -17.58 -48.75 -7.74
N ALA A 290 -17.77 -48.13 -8.91
CA ALA A 290 -18.74 -48.59 -9.90
C ALA A 290 -18.39 -49.97 -10.45
N ILE A 291 -17.11 -50.24 -10.73
CA ILE A 291 -16.62 -51.56 -11.16
C ILE A 291 -16.86 -52.60 -10.05
N ARG A 292 -16.55 -52.27 -8.78
CA ARG A 292 -16.78 -53.18 -7.66
C ARG A 292 -18.27 -53.53 -7.50
N ARG A 293 -19.17 -52.54 -7.57
CA ARG A 293 -20.63 -52.78 -7.53
C ARG A 293 -21.11 -53.64 -8.69
N ALA A 294 -20.58 -53.43 -9.89
CA ALA A 294 -20.93 -54.26 -11.06
C ALA A 294 -20.48 -55.72 -10.89
N ALA A 295 -19.29 -55.94 -10.32
CA ALA A 295 -18.80 -57.29 -10.03
C ALA A 295 -19.62 -58.01 -8.94
N GLU A 296 -20.05 -57.29 -7.91
CA GLU A 296 -20.95 -57.83 -6.87
C GLU A 296 -22.31 -58.23 -7.45
N LEU A 297 -22.88 -57.42 -8.35
CA LEU A 297 -24.14 -57.74 -9.02
C LEU A 297 -24.02 -58.98 -9.94
N GLN A 298 -22.87 -59.17 -10.60
CA GLN A 298 -22.61 -60.36 -11.42
C GLN A 298 -22.45 -61.65 -10.61
N GLN A 299 -22.00 -61.58 -9.35
CA GLN A 299 -21.92 -62.75 -8.48
C GLN A 299 -23.26 -63.15 -7.87
N GLN A 300 -24.25 -62.25 -7.89
CA GLN A 300 -25.60 -62.49 -7.38
C GLN A 300 -26.58 -63.01 -8.44
N SER A 301 -26.22 -62.97 -9.73
CA SER A 301 -26.98 -63.52 -10.87
C SER A 301 -26.54 -64.93 -11.23
#